data_AF-A0A3C0PFX3-F1
#
_entry.id   AF-A0A3C0PFX3-F1
#
_cell.length_a   1.000
_cell.length_b   1.000
_cell.length_c   1.000
_cell.angle_alpha   90.00
_cell.angle_beta   90.00
_cell.angle_gamma   90.00
#
_symmetry.space_group_name_H-M   'P 1'
#
loop_
_entity.id
_entity.type
_entity.pdbx_description
1 polymer ?
#
loop_
_entity_poly.entity_id
_entity_poly.type
_entity_poly.pdbx_seq_one_letter_code
_entity_poly.pdbx_strand_id
1 'polypeptide(L)' 'MSFKYLQTIPTVDEIKHDLPLPSECAAIKKLRDEKIKSAISGAIDRFLVIVGPCSAHDENAMCDYV' A
#
# COMPACT_ATOMS: atom_id res chain seq x y z
N MET A 1 -10.13 -18.16 -33.34
CA MET A 1 -9.39 -17.35 -32.34
C MET A 1 -8.65 -18.30 -31.43
N SER A 2 -7.32 -18.25 -31.43
CA SER A 2 -6.49 -19.08 -30.54
C SER A 2 -6.01 -18.24 -29.36
N PHE A 3 -6.09 -18.80 -28.16
CA PHE A 3 -5.49 -18.20 -26.97
C PHE A 3 -4.05 -18.71 -26.84
N LYS A 4 -3.09 -17.79 -26.58
CA LYS A 4 -1.72 -18.14 -26.22
C LYS A 4 -1.59 -18.06 -24.71
N TYR A 5 -1.39 -19.20 -24.05
CA TYR A 5 -1.00 -19.23 -22.66
C TYR A 5 0.39 -18.58 -22.50
N LEU A 6 0.54 -17.68 -21.53
CA LEU A 6 1.82 -17.04 -21.20
C LEU A 6 2.42 -17.66 -19.94
N GLN A 7 1.72 -17.52 -18.80
CA GLN A 7 2.12 -18.06 -17.51
C GLN A 7 0.97 -17.97 -16.50
N THR A 8 1.07 -18.72 -15.41
CA THR A 8 0.23 -18.57 -14.22
C THR A 8 0.76 -17.40 -13.38
N ILE A 9 -0.15 -16.57 -12.88
CA ILE A 9 0.18 -15.48 -11.94
C ILE A 9 0.06 -16.05 -10.53
N PRO A 10 0.99 -15.72 -9.60
CA PRO A 10 0.90 -16.18 -8.22
C PRO A 10 -0.42 -15.74 -7.57
N THR A 11 -0.93 -16.62 -6.73
CA THR A 11 -2.11 -16.37 -5.91
C THR A 11 -1.80 -15.36 -4.81
N VAL A 12 -2.86 -14.77 -4.23
CA VAL A 12 -2.73 -13.84 -3.12
C VAL A 12 -2.02 -14.49 -1.91
N ASP A 13 -2.29 -15.77 -1.66
CA ASP A 13 -1.71 -16.48 -0.51
C ASP A 13 -0.22 -16.79 -0.74
N GLU A 14 0.17 -17.14 -1.98
CA GLU A 14 1.59 -17.29 -2.35
C GLU A 14 2.35 -15.96 -2.19
N ILE A 15 1.79 -14.84 -2.67
CA ILE A 15 2.42 -13.52 -2.51
C ILE A 15 2.59 -13.17 -1.01
N LYS A 16 1.55 -13.41 -0.20
CA LYS A 16 1.63 -13.11 1.25
C LYS A 16 2.61 -14.01 1.99
N HIS A 17 2.77 -15.25 1.53
CA HIS A 17 3.74 -16.20 2.07
C HIS A 17 5.18 -15.77 1.73
N ASP A 18 5.44 -15.43 0.47
CA ASP A 18 6.78 -15.11 -0.04
C ASP A 18 7.23 -13.69 0.34
N LEU A 19 6.28 -12.76 0.46
CA LEU A 19 6.52 -11.35 0.80
C LEU A 19 5.69 -10.96 2.04
N PRO A 20 5.99 -11.52 3.23
CA PRO A 20 5.25 -11.22 4.43
C PRO A 20 5.49 -9.76 4.85
N LEU A 21 4.42 -9.05 5.18
CA LEU A 21 4.54 -7.69 5.71
C LEU A 21 5.19 -7.73 7.10
N PRO A 22 6.27 -6.96 7.36
CA PRO A 22 6.86 -6.89 8.69
C PRO A 22 5.85 -6.44 9.75
N SER A 23 5.93 -7.03 10.95
CA SER A 23 4.99 -6.76 12.05
C SER A 23 4.97 -5.27 12.46
N GLU A 24 6.12 -4.60 12.40
CA GLU A 24 6.25 -3.16 12.63
C GLU A 24 5.45 -2.34 11.61
N CYS A 25 5.55 -2.68 10.32
CA CYS A 25 4.77 -2.04 9.27
C CYS A 25 3.27 -2.27 9.44
N ALA A 26 2.85 -3.47 9.86
CA ALA A 26 1.45 -3.77 10.15
C ALA A 26 0.92 -2.93 11.32
N ALA A 27 1.71 -2.73 12.38
CA ALA A 27 1.35 -1.87 13.50
C ALA A 27 1.24 -0.39 13.08
N ILE A 28 2.17 0.10 12.26
CA ILE A 28 2.13 1.47 11.70
C ILE A 28 0.87 1.67 10.86
N LYS A 29 0.53 0.71 9.98
CA LYS A 29 -0.69 0.76 9.16
C LYS A 29 -1.93 0.88 10.04
N LYS A 30 -2.07 0.01 11.04
CA LYS A 30 -3.21 0.02 11.96
C LYS A 30 -3.36 1.38 12.66
N LEU A 31 -2.26 1.95 13.15
CA LEU A 31 -2.27 3.27 13.80
C LEU A 31 -2.67 4.38 12.83
N ARG A 32 -2.15 4.36 11.60
CA ARG A 32 -2.47 5.37 10.57
C ARG A 32 -3.93 5.27 10.14
N ASP A 33 -4.49 4.06 10.02
CA ASP A 33 -5.89 3.85 9.65
C ASP A 33 -6.86 4.47 10.64
N GLU A 34 -6.63 4.26 11.94
CA GLU A 34 -7.47 4.86 12.97
C GLU A 34 -7.41 6.40 12.91
N LYS A 35 -6.22 6.98 12.71
CA LYS A 35 -6.05 8.43 12.56
C LYS A 35 -6.78 8.98 11.32
N ILE A 36 -6.66 8.29 10.18
CA ILE A 36 -7.33 8.68 8.93
C ILE A 36 -8.85 8.59 9.12
N LYS A 37 -9.35 7.51 9.72
CA LYS A 37 -10.76 7.33 10.02
C LYS A 37 -11.29 8.45 10.93
N SER A 38 -10.57 8.80 11.98
CA SER A 38 -10.94 9.91 12.87
C SER A 38 -10.98 11.26 12.15
N ALA A 39 -10.04 11.52 11.23
CA ALA A 39 -10.03 12.76 10.45
C ALA A 39 -11.23 12.82 9.50
N ILE A 40 -11.50 11.74 8.76
CA ILE A 40 -12.63 11.66 7.82
C ILE A 40 -13.97 11.76 8.57
N SER A 41 -14.09 11.15 9.75
CA SER A 41 -15.31 11.20 10.54
C SER A 41 -15.52 12.54 11.27
N GLY A 42 -14.57 13.47 11.20
CA GLY A 42 -14.61 14.73 11.94
C GLY A 42 -14.39 14.58 13.46
N ALA A 43 -13.91 13.42 13.93
CA ALA A 43 -13.61 13.21 15.34
C ALA A 43 -12.33 13.94 15.78
N ILE A 44 -11.47 14.27 14.81
CA ILE A 44 -10.33 15.17 15.01
C ILE A 44 -10.38 16.27 13.95
N ASP A 45 -10.12 17.50 14.37
CA ASP A 45 -10.02 18.66 13.46
C ASP A 45 -8.61 18.70 12.85
N ARG A 46 -8.40 17.87 11.82
CA ARG A 46 -7.15 17.79 11.06
C ARG A 46 -7.45 17.65 9.57
N PHE A 47 -6.65 18.34 8.76
CA PHE A 47 -6.71 18.23 7.30
C PHE A 47 -5.90 17.03 6.80
N LEU A 48 -6.57 16.09 6.14
CA LEU A 48 -5.92 14.92 5.53
C LEU A 48 -5.34 15.30 4.16
N VAL A 49 -4.03 15.13 3.99
CA VAL A 49 -3.33 15.37 2.72
C VAL A 49 -2.89 14.04 2.12
N ILE A 50 -3.35 13.74 0.91
CA ILE A 50 -2.86 12.62 0.10
C ILE A 50 -1.97 13.23 -0.98
N VAL A 51 -0.66 13.04 -0.83
CA VAL A 51 0.35 13.65 -1.71
C VAL A 51 1.44 12.64 -2.04
N GLY A 52 1.90 12.67 -3.27
CA GLY A 52 2.98 11.85 -3.78
C GLY A 52 3.08 11.99 -5.30
N PRO A 53 4.12 11.38 -5.90
CA PRO A 53 4.25 11.28 -7.34
C PRO A 53 3.02 10.60 -7.98
N CYS A 54 2.72 10.95 -9.23
CA CYS A 54 1.56 10.41 -9.95
C CYS A 54 1.64 8.87 -10.14
N SER A 55 2.86 8.34 -10.27
CA SER A 55 3.12 6.90 -10.40
C SER A 55 4.48 6.54 -9.78
N ALA A 56 4.61 5.28 -9.34
CA ALA A 56 5.80 4.74 -8.69
C ALA A 56 6.56 3.79 -9.63
N HIS A 57 7.18 4.33 -10.68
CA HIS A 57 7.90 3.54 -11.70
C HIS A 57 9.40 3.32 -11.38
N ASP A 58 9.98 4.17 -10.54
CA ASP A 58 11.37 4.08 -10.07
C ASP A 58 11.37 3.95 -8.55
N GLU A 59 11.80 2.79 -8.05
CA GLU A 59 11.82 2.48 -6.62
C GLU A 59 12.75 3.41 -5.84
N ASN A 60 13.93 3.73 -6.37
CA ASN A 60 14.91 4.56 -5.66
C ASN A 60 14.40 5.98 -5.52
N ALA A 61 13.87 6.56 -6.61
CA ALA A 61 13.30 7.90 -6.58
C ALA A 61 12.08 8.00 -5.64
N MET A 62 11.29 6.93 -5.51
CA MET A 62 10.21 6.88 -4.53
C MET A 62 10.73 6.78 -3.09
N CYS A 63 11.76 5.98 -2.84
CA CYS A 63 12.37 5.86 -1.52
C CYS A 63 13.01 7.18 -1.05
N ASP A 64 13.64 7.94 -1.96
CA ASP A 64 14.21 9.25 -1.65
C ASP A 64 13.16 10.32 -1.31
N TYR A 65 11.89 10.12 -1.74
CA TYR A 65 10.78 11.04 -1.45
C TYR A 65 10.23 10.89 -0.02
N VAL A 66 10.39 9.72 0.61
CA VAL A 66 9.75 9.31 1.88
C VAL A 66 10.65 9.61 3.07
#